data_AF-A0AAJ2R8Z9-F1
#
_entry.id   AF-A0AAJ2R8Z9-F1
#
_cell.length_a   1.000
_cell.length_b   1.000
_cell.length_c   1.000
_cell.angle_alpha   90.00
_cell.angle_beta   90.00
_cell.angle_gamma   90.00
#
_symmetry.space_group_name_H-M   'P 1'
#
loop_
_entity.id
_entity.type
_entity.pdbx_description
1 polymer ?
#
loop_
_entity_poly.entity_id
_entity_poly.type
_entity_poly.pdbx_seq_one_letter_code
_entity_poly.pdbx_strand_id
1 'polypeptide(L)'
;LEQGHDQLPLVVPLLFYQGERSPYPYSLRWLDAFDDPLLATRIYSKAFPLIDLTVTSDEEIKTHRRAALLELVQKHIRTRDMLELARDIGLLFERWQVPLRQKKALLYYIAQTGNTSRPADFIEIVAEPLSMDREEIMTIAQQLKQIGFEEGLQAGVIQGREQGIEQGIEQGMKTSARQIARQLLLTGMAREQVQQITRLSDEEMAQLALSANEN
;
A
#
# COMPACT_ATOMS: atom_id res chain seq x y z
N LEU A 1 -20.81 -19.15 -5.50
CA LEU A 1 -20.63 -17.96 -4.65
C LEU A 1 -20.24 -16.70 -5.43
N GLU A 2 -19.64 -16.78 -6.63
CA GLU A 2 -19.70 -15.70 -7.64
C GLU A 2 -20.36 -16.12 -8.97
N GLN A 3 -20.54 -17.43 -9.19
CA GLN A 3 -21.24 -18.01 -10.35
C GLN A 3 -22.70 -18.41 -10.05
N GLY A 4 -23.35 -17.79 -9.06
CA GLY A 4 -24.76 -18.07 -8.71
C GLY A 4 -25.03 -19.35 -7.89
N HIS A 5 -24.00 -20.04 -7.41
CA HIS A 5 -24.16 -21.15 -6.45
C HIS A 5 -24.19 -20.67 -5.00
N ASP A 6 -25.19 -21.10 -4.23
CA ASP A 6 -25.41 -20.70 -2.82
C ASP A 6 -24.74 -21.62 -1.78
N GLN A 7 -24.19 -22.75 -2.21
CA GLN A 7 -23.57 -23.77 -1.35
C GLN A 7 -22.18 -24.14 -1.86
N LEU A 8 -21.29 -24.51 -0.94
CA LEU A 8 -19.96 -25.01 -1.30
C LEU A 8 -20.05 -26.46 -1.79
N PRO A 9 -19.30 -26.84 -2.84
CA PRO A 9 -19.24 -28.23 -3.29
C PRO A 9 -18.50 -29.10 -2.26
N LEU A 10 -18.88 -30.38 -2.17
CA LEU A 10 -18.13 -31.35 -1.37
C LEU A 10 -16.74 -31.56 -1.96
N VAL A 11 -15.69 -31.38 -1.15
CA VAL A 11 -14.30 -31.64 -1.52
C VAL A 11 -13.86 -32.96 -0.90
N VAL A 12 -13.38 -33.89 -1.73
CA VAL A 12 -12.82 -35.18 -1.29
C VAL A 12 -11.30 -35.12 -1.35
N PRO A 13 -10.58 -35.11 -0.21
CA PRO A 13 -9.13 -35.13 -0.22
C PRO A 13 -8.62 -36.54 -0.55
N LEU A 14 -7.74 -36.65 -1.55
CA LEU A 14 -7.04 -37.88 -1.92
C LEU A 14 -5.53 -37.66 -1.80
N LEU A 15 -4.84 -38.60 -1.14
CA LEU A 15 -3.38 -38.58 -0.95
C LEU A 15 -2.75 -39.72 -1.73
N PHE A 16 -1.82 -39.38 -2.64
CA PHE A 16 -1.01 -40.35 -3.37
C PHE A 16 0.41 -40.37 -2.79
N TYR A 17 0.88 -41.55 -2.37
CA TYR A 17 2.23 -41.72 -1.85
C TYR A 17 3.02 -42.70 -2.73
N GLN A 18 4.19 -42.26 -3.20
CA GLN A 18 5.14 -43.06 -4.00
C GLN A 18 6.56 -42.88 -3.45
N GLY A 19 6.77 -43.14 -2.16
CA GLY A 19 8.09 -43.15 -1.55
C GLY A 19 8.68 -44.55 -1.42
N GLU A 20 9.95 -44.61 -0.99
CA GLU A 20 10.70 -45.87 -0.88
C GLU A 20 10.22 -46.79 0.25
N ARG A 21 9.55 -46.24 1.29
CA ARG A 21 9.13 -46.99 2.48
C ARG A 21 7.68 -47.49 2.35
N SER A 22 7.49 -48.81 2.37
CA SER A 22 6.17 -49.46 2.22
C SER A 22 5.89 -50.48 3.34
N PRO A 23 4.69 -50.50 3.95
CA PRO A 23 3.57 -49.56 3.72
C PRO A 23 3.89 -48.15 4.27
N TYR A 24 3.07 -47.16 3.88
CA TYR A 24 3.21 -45.79 4.39
C TYR A 24 3.23 -45.79 5.93
N PRO A 25 4.29 -45.23 6.58
CA PRO A 25 4.53 -45.47 8.00
C PRO A 25 3.97 -44.39 8.95
N TYR A 26 3.32 -43.34 8.44
CA TYR A 26 2.87 -42.20 9.25
C TYR A 26 1.34 -42.14 9.35
N SER A 27 0.81 -41.30 10.25
CA SER A 27 -0.64 -41.11 10.37
C SER A 27 -1.22 -40.38 9.15
N LEU A 28 -2.40 -40.82 8.69
CA LEU A 28 -3.20 -40.12 7.68
C LEU A 28 -4.09 -39.02 8.28
N ARG A 29 -4.19 -38.95 9.61
CA ARG A 29 -4.90 -37.88 10.32
C ARG A 29 -3.87 -36.82 10.71
N TRP A 30 -3.85 -35.70 9.98
CA TRP A 30 -2.90 -34.60 10.20
C TRP A 30 -2.91 -34.06 11.65
N LEU A 31 -4.03 -34.21 12.37
CA LEU A 31 -4.16 -33.84 13.79
C LEU A 31 -3.24 -34.64 14.72
N ASP A 32 -2.77 -35.82 14.30
CA ASP A 32 -1.84 -36.65 15.08
C ASP A 32 -0.41 -36.10 15.07
N ALA A 33 -0.12 -35.15 14.19
CA ALA A 33 1.19 -34.51 14.11
C ALA A 33 1.39 -33.37 15.11
N PHE A 34 0.35 -32.98 15.87
CA PHE A 34 0.48 -31.99 16.94
C PHE A 34 0.99 -32.62 18.24
N ASP A 35 1.68 -31.83 19.06
CA ASP A 35 2.09 -32.22 20.41
C ASP A 35 0.90 -32.60 21.31
N ASP A 36 -0.28 -31.99 21.08
CA ASP A 36 -1.56 -32.35 21.72
C ASP A 36 -2.65 -32.61 20.66
N PRO A 37 -2.77 -33.86 20.17
CA PRO A 37 -3.78 -34.23 19.17
C PRO A 37 -5.23 -34.05 19.64
N LEU A 38 -5.49 -34.16 20.96
CA LEU A 38 -6.84 -34.02 21.51
C LEU A 38 -7.28 -32.55 21.49
N LEU A 39 -6.38 -31.63 21.85
CA LEU A 39 -6.63 -30.19 21.72
C LEU A 39 -6.79 -29.78 20.26
N ALA A 40 -5.89 -30.24 19.37
CA ALA A 40 -5.98 -29.96 17.94
C ALA A 40 -7.34 -30.42 17.38
N THR A 41 -7.78 -31.63 17.71
CA THR A 41 -9.09 -32.15 17.29
C THR A 41 -10.23 -31.26 17.78
N ARG A 42 -10.23 -30.83 19.04
CA ARG A 42 -11.28 -29.96 19.61
C ARG A 42 -11.36 -28.60 18.93
N ILE A 43 -10.23 -28.05 18.48
CA ILE A 43 -10.16 -26.73 17.82
C ILE A 43 -10.56 -26.85 16.35
N TYR A 44 -9.95 -27.77 15.60
CA TYR A 44 -10.10 -27.85 14.15
C TYR A 44 -11.34 -28.59 13.66
N SER A 45 -12.03 -29.32 14.54
CA SER A 45 -13.29 -30.01 14.20
C SER A 45 -14.55 -29.23 14.57
N LYS A 46 -14.40 -27.97 15.02
CA LYS A 46 -15.51 -27.08 15.38
C LYS A 46 -15.53 -25.88 14.45
N ALA A 47 -16.63 -25.12 14.49
CA ALA A 47 -16.67 -23.81 13.85
C ALA A 47 -15.51 -22.95 14.38
N PHE A 48 -14.81 -22.28 13.47
CA PHE A 48 -13.70 -21.41 13.85
C PHE A 48 -14.22 -20.24 14.70
N PRO A 49 -13.53 -19.89 15.79
CA PRO A 49 -13.88 -18.71 16.55
C PRO A 49 -13.67 -17.47 15.66
N LEU A 50 -14.71 -16.65 15.53
CA LEU A 50 -14.62 -15.32 14.91
C LEU A 50 -14.39 -14.27 15.99
N ILE A 51 -13.30 -13.50 15.85
CA ILE A 51 -13.05 -12.32 16.69
C ILE A 51 -13.55 -11.11 15.90
N ASP A 52 -14.73 -10.61 16.25
CA ASP A 52 -15.34 -9.45 15.60
C ASP A 52 -14.98 -8.15 16.33
N LEU A 53 -13.88 -7.53 15.91
CA LEU A 53 -13.38 -6.29 16.49
C LEU A 53 -14.32 -5.09 16.28
N THR A 54 -15.31 -5.20 15.40
CA THR A 54 -16.26 -4.09 15.16
C THR A 54 -17.20 -3.88 16.34
N VAL A 55 -17.47 -4.93 17.12
CA VAL A 55 -18.36 -4.90 18.30
C VAL A 55 -17.59 -5.00 19.62
N THR A 56 -16.34 -5.49 19.62
CA THR A 56 -15.50 -5.55 20.82
C THR A 56 -15.08 -4.15 21.28
N SER A 57 -15.25 -3.81 22.56
CA SER A 57 -14.86 -2.49 23.07
C SER A 57 -13.34 -2.33 23.21
N ASP A 58 -12.82 -1.10 23.17
CA ASP A 58 -11.37 -0.87 23.31
C ASP A 58 -10.85 -1.31 24.69
N GLU A 59 -11.65 -1.13 25.74
CA GLU A 59 -11.31 -1.56 27.10
C GLU A 59 -11.27 -3.09 27.23
N GLU A 60 -12.15 -3.80 26.53
CA GLU A 60 -12.10 -5.25 26.43
C GLU A 60 -10.86 -5.72 25.67
N ILE A 61 -10.58 -5.12 24.49
CA ILE A 61 -9.38 -5.42 23.69
C ILE A 61 -8.10 -5.26 24.53
N LYS A 62 -8.00 -4.20 25.34
CA LYS A 62 -6.83 -3.96 26.21
C LYS A 62 -6.57 -5.08 27.22
N THR A 63 -7.53 -5.98 27.47
CA THR A 63 -7.36 -7.16 28.32
C THR A 63 -6.74 -8.37 27.60
N HIS A 64 -6.70 -8.37 26.26
CA HIS A 64 -6.27 -9.51 25.43
C HIS A 64 -4.74 -9.69 25.35
N ARG A 65 -4.01 -9.27 26.39
CA ARG A 65 -2.56 -9.40 26.52
C ARG A 65 -1.84 -8.82 25.29
N ARG A 66 -0.94 -9.58 24.67
CA ARG A 66 -0.17 -9.16 23.50
C ARG A 66 -1.01 -9.04 22.23
N ALA A 67 -2.16 -9.72 22.13
CA ALA A 67 -3.05 -9.62 20.98
C ALA A 67 -3.74 -8.25 20.91
N ALA A 68 -3.96 -7.62 22.08
CA ALA A 68 -4.59 -6.31 22.23
C ALA A 68 -4.01 -5.25 21.28
N LEU A 69 -2.70 -5.26 21.05
CA LEU A 69 -2.03 -4.29 20.18
C LEU A 69 -2.47 -4.43 18.73
N LEU A 70 -2.42 -5.65 18.19
CA LEU A 70 -2.80 -5.87 16.80
C LEU A 70 -4.30 -5.67 16.62
N GLU A 71 -5.10 -6.07 17.59
CA GLU A 71 -6.55 -5.90 17.58
C GLU A 71 -6.96 -4.42 17.64
N LEU A 72 -6.40 -3.65 18.58
CA LEU A 72 -6.70 -2.22 18.74
C LEU A 72 -6.29 -1.45 17.48
N VAL A 73 -5.10 -1.75 16.93
CA VAL A 73 -4.63 -1.14 15.69
C VAL A 73 -5.54 -1.56 14.53
N GLN A 74 -5.80 -2.85 14.30
CA GLN A 74 -6.63 -3.29 13.17
C GLN A 74 -8.06 -2.76 13.21
N LYS A 75 -8.64 -2.64 14.41
CA LYS A 75 -9.98 -2.06 14.58
C LYS A 75 -10.06 -0.63 14.05
N HIS A 76 -9.01 0.16 14.26
CA HIS A 76 -9.04 1.60 14.04
C HIS A 76 -8.21 2.10 12.86
N ILE A 77 -7.33 1.26 12.29
CA ILE A 77 -6.32 1.64 11.28
C ILE A 77 -6.91 2.40 10.08
N ARG A 78 -8.17 2.13 9.71
CA ARG A 78 -8.88 2.79 8.59
C ARG A 78 -9.91 3.85 9.00
N THR A 79 -10.25 3.93 10.28
CA THR A 79 -11.42 4.70 10.75
C THR A 79 -11.04 5.87 11.66
N ARG A 80 -9.82 5.89 12.21
CA ARG A 80 -9.34 6.94 13.11
C ARG A 80 -7.96 7.44 12.76
N ASP A 81 -7.61 8.61 13.30
CA ASP A 81 -6.24 9.07 13.40
C ASP A 81 -5.50 8.24 14.45
N MET A 82 -4.41 7.57 14.06
CA MET A 82 -3.62 6.71 14.96
C MET A 82 -2.95 7.49 16.08
N LEU A 83 -2.81 8.81 15.95
CA LEU A 83 -2.37 9.68 17.03
C LEU A 83 -3.25 9.58 18.28
N GLU A 84 -4.56 9.36 18.12
CA GLU A 84 -5.49 9.19 19.24
C GLU A 84 -5.19 7.93 20.07
N LEU A 85 -4.57 6.92 19.45
CA LEU A 85 -4.24 5.64 20.07
C LEU A 85 -2.78 5.55 20.52
N ALA A 86 -1.95 6.55 20.19
CA ALA A 86 -0.50 6.51 20.42
C ALA A 86 -0.13 6.18 21.87
N ARG A 87 -0.82 6.82 22.83
CA ARG A 87 -0.56 6.60 24.26
C ARG A 87 -0.94 5.19 24.71
N ASP A 88 -2.10 4.70 24.26
CA ASP A 88 -2.56 3.34 24.56
C ASP A 88 -1.60 2.29 23.97
N ILE A 89 -1.09 2.52 22.75
CA ILE A 89 -0.10 1.65 22.12
C ILE A 89 1.19 1.61 22.95
N GLY A 90 1.73 2.77 23.34
CA GLY A 90 2.92 2.86 24.20
C GLY A 90 2.74 2.15 25.54
N LEU A 91 1.59 2.35 26.19
CA LEU A 91 1.25 1.68 27.45
C LEU A 91 1.14 0.16 27.30
N LEU A 92 0.52 -0.33 26.21
CA LEU A 92 0.40 -1.76 25.94
C LEU A 92 1.75 -2.40 25.59
N PHE A 93 2.62 -1.68 24.87
CA PHE A 93 4.00 -2.10 24.60
C PHE A 93 4.79 -2.34 25.89
N GLU A 94 4.71 -1.41 26.84
CA GLU A 94 5.39 -1.51 28.13
C GLU A 94 4.75 -2.59 29.01
N ARG A 95 3.41 -2.53 29.18
CA ARG A 95 2.68 -3.46 30.05
C ARG A 95 2.90 -4.92 29.69
N TRP A 96 2.94 -5.24 28.40
CA TRP A 96 3.07 -6.61 27.92
C TRP A 96 4.50 -6.99 27.51
N GLN A 97 5.48 -6.13 27.82
CA GLN A 97 6.91 -6.34 27.54
C GLN A 97 7.13 -6.89 26.13
N VAL A 98 6.54 -6.18 25.16
CA VAL A 98 6.52 -6.63 23.76
C VAL A 98 7.95 -6.58 23.21
N PRO A 99 8.44 -7.64 22.53
CA PRO A 99 9.78 -7.61 21.96
C PRO A 99 9.93 -6.50 20.93
N LEU A 100 11.09 -5.84 20.88
CA LEU A 100 11.38 -4.76 19.95
C LEU A 100 11.05 -5.11 18.48
N ARG A 101 11.30 -6.37 18.07
CA ARG A 101 10.94 -6.85 16.71
C ARG A 101 9.45 -6.71 16.41
N GLN A 102 8.58 -6.98 17.39
CA GLN A 102 7.14 -6.86 17.24
C GLN A 102 6.67 -5.40 17.32
N LYS A 103 7.28 -4.60 18.21
CA LYS A 103 7.05 -3.14 18.24
C LYS A 103 7.37 -2.53 16.88
N LYS A 104 8.54 -2.85 16.33
CA LYS A 104 8.99 -2.46 14.99
C LYS A 104 7.95 -2.86 13.95
N ALA A 105 7.60 -4.14 13.86
CA ALA A 105 6.63 -4.62 12.87
C ALA A 105 5.28 -3.89 12.93
N LEU A 106 4.76 -3.63 14.13
CA LEU A 106 3.50 -2.90 14.30
C LEU A 106 3.63 -1.42 13.86
N LEU A 107 4.74 -0.76 14.19
CA LEU A 107 4.99 0.62 13.77
C LEU A 107 5.15 0.76 12.25
N TYR A 108 5.81 -0.20 11.58
CA TYR A 108 5.85 -0.24 10.12
C TYR A 108 4.45 -0.40 9.53
N TYR A 109 3.65 -1.31 10.10
CA TYR A 109 2.28 -1.50 9.64
C TYR A 109 1.43 -0.22 9.81
N ILE A 110 1.54 0.46 10.95
CA ILE A 110 0.85 1.73 11.19
C ILE A 110 1.33 2.81 10.21
N ALA A 111 2.64 2.94 9.98
CA ALA A 111 3.17 3.94 9.07
C ALA A 111 2.75 3.72 7.61
N GLN A 112 2.60 2.46 7.19
CA GLN A 112 2.22 2.13 5.82
C GLN A 112 0.70 2.22 5.56
N THR A 113 -0.12 1.90 6.57
CA THR A 113 -1.55 1.68 6.37
C THR A 113 -2.44 2.60 7.20
N GLY A 114 -1.90 3.17 8.27
CA GLY A 114 -2.62 4.02 9.20
C GLY A 114 -2.62 5.47 8.76
N ASN A 115 -3.69 6.18 9.12
CA ASN A 115 -3.72 7.62 8.98
C ASN A 115 -3.20 8.27 10.26
N THR A 116 -2.27 9.21 10.12
CA THR A 116 -1.80 10.04 11.23
C THR A 116 -1.65 11.48 10.77
N SER A 117 -2.33 12.43 11.43
CA SER A 117 -2.19 13.86 11.12
C SER A 117 -0.81 14.41 11.46
N ARG A 118 -0.16 13.87 12.50
CA ARG A 118 1.13 14.33 13.02
C ARG A 118 2.07 13.14 13.34
N PRO A 119 2.81 12.63 12.34
CA PRO A 119 3.63 11.42 12.49
C PRO A 119 4.74 11.55 13.54
N ALA A 120 5.32 12.75 13.68
CA ALA A 120 6.34 13.01 14.70
C ALA A 120 5.75 12.90 16.13
N ASP A 121 4.61 13.57 16.39
CA ASP A 121 3.91 13.51 17.67
C ASP A 121 3.49 12.07 18.02
N PHE A 122 3.05 11.30 17.03
CA PHE A 122 2.67 9.90 17.23
C PHE A 122 3.83 9.08 17.82
N ILE A 123 5.02 9.19 17.23
CA ILE A 123 6.21 8.46 17.71
C ILE A 123 6.59 8.88 19.12
N GLU A 124 6.61 10.19 19.40
CA GLU A 124 6.97 10.70 20.74
C GLU A 124 5.99 10.18 21.81
N ILE A 125 4.69 10.20 21.53
CA ILE A 125 3.65 9.74 22.46
C ILE A 125 3.71 8.22 22.64
N VAL A 126 3.98 7.45 21.58
CA VAL A 126 4.18 5.98 21.70
C VAL A 126 5.41 5.67 22.55
N ALA A 127 6.46 6.48 22.46
CA ALA A 127 7.72 6.25 23.15
C ALA A 127 7.71 6.72 24.62
N GLU A 128 6.83 7.66 24.99
CA GLU A 128 6.74 8.22 26.35
C GLU A 128 6.62 7.16 27.46
N PRO A 129 5.80 6.10 27.34
CA PRO A 129 5.67 5.09 28.39
C PRO A 129 6.83 4.09 28.46
N LEU A 130 7.74 4.08 27.49
CA LEU A 130 8.76 3.03 27.34
C LEU A 130 9.99 3.34 28.18
N SER A 131 10.41 2.41 29.05
CA SER A 131 11.58 2.62 29.91
C SER A 131 12.91 2.27 29.25
N MET A 132 12.93 1.26 28.36
CA MET A 132 14.16 0.74 27.75
C MET A 132 14.27 1.01 26.25
N ASP A 133 13.16 0.93 25.50
CA ASP A 133 13.20 0.91 24.03
C ASP A 133 13.08 2.31 23.39
N ARG A 134 13.17 3.39 24.18
CA ARG A 134 12.87 4.74 23.70
C ARG A 134 13.80 5.14 22.55
N GLU A 135 15.10 4.92 22.69
CA GLU A 135 16.09 5.28 21.67
C GLU A 135 15.93 4.41 20.40
N GLU A 136 15.58 3.14 20.57
CA GLU A 136 15.33 2.22 19.47
C GLU A 136 14.05 2.59 18.72
N ILE A 137 12.99 3.02 19.40
CA ILE A 137 11.78 3.55 18.75
C ILE A 137 12.10 4.82 17.96
N MET A 138 12.91 5.74 18.51
CA MET A 138 13.34 6.94 17.78
C MET A 138 14.18 6.58 16.55
N THR A 139 15.03 5.56 16.65
CA THR A 139 15.81 5.03 15.52
C THR A 139 14.88 4.44 14.44
N ILE A 140 13.85 3.69 14.83
CA ILE A 140 12.84 3.16 13.91
C ILE A 140 12.09 4.30 13.23
N ALA A 141 11.74 5.36 13.94
CA ALA A 141 11.08 6.53 13.37
C ALA A 141 11.95 7.26 12.34
N GLN A 142 13.25 7.39 12.61
CA GLN A 142 14.20 7.95 11.64
C GLN A 142 14.29 7.07 10.39
N GLN A 143 14.32 5.74 10.54
CA GLN A 143 14.30 4.80 9.41
C GLN A 143 13.03 4.96 8.57
N LEU A 144 11.86 5.04 9.22
CA LEU A 144 10.57 5.24 8.54
C LEU A 144 10.54 6.57 7.77
N LYS A 145 11.04 7.64 8.38
CA LYS A 145 11.14 8.95 7.73
C LYS A 145 12.06 8.91 6.51
N GLN A 146 13.20 8.20 6.60
CA GLN A 146 14.14 8.06 5.49
C GLN A 146 13.51 7.27 4.32
N ILE A 147 12.83 6.15 4.62
CA ILE A 147 12.12 5.36 3.62
C ILE A 147 11.06 6.22 2.92
N GLY A 148 10.22 6.92 3.68
CA GLY A 148 9.19 7.79 3.09
C GLY A 148 9.77 8.94 2.25
N PHE A 149 10.93 9.47 2.64
CA PHE A 149 11.64 10.48 1.84
C PHE A 149 12.17 9.90 0.53
N GLU A 150 12.80 8.72 0.56
CA GLU A 150 13.33 8.04 -0.62
C GLU A 150 12.21 7.66 -1.60
N GLU A 151 11.10 7.11 -1.10
CA GLU A 151 9.91 6.79 -1.89
C GLU A 151 9.31 8.05 -2.53
N GLY A 152 9.17 9.13 -1.75
CA GLY A 152 8.67 10.41 -2.25
C GLY A 152 9.57 11.03 -3.32
N LEU A 153 10.89 10.96 -3.14
CA LEU A 153 11.87 11.44 -4.13
C LEU A 153 11.79 10.62 -5.42
N GLN A 154 11.74 9.29 -5.32
CA GLN A 154 11.62 8.41 -6.49
C GLN A 154 10.32 8.68 -7.25
N ALA A 155 9.19 8.77 -6.54
CA ALA A 155 7.90 9.10 -7.14
C ALA A 155 7.94 10.45 -7.85
N GLY A 156 8.53 11.47 -7.22
CA GLY A 156 8.69 12.81 -7.80
C GLY A 156 9.57 12.82 -9.05
N VAL A 157 10.67 12.07 -9.06
CA VAL A 157 11.56 11.94 -10.23
C VAL A 157 10.84 11.25 -11.39
N ILE A 158 10.12 10.16 -11.11
CA ILE A 158 9.36 9.43 -12.14
C ILE A 158 8.29 10.34 -12.73
N GLN A 159 7.47 10.97 -11.89
CA GLN A 159 6.42 11.87 -12.33
C GLN A 159 6.97 13.06 -13.12
N GLY A 160 8.05 13.69 -12.64
CA GLY A 160 8.69 14.81 -13.33
C GLY A 160 9.28 14.40 -14.68
N ARG A 161 9.84 13.19 -14.79
CA ARG A 161 10.35 12.66 -16.06
C ARG A 161 9.21 12.39 -17.04
N GLU A 162 8.12 11.78 -16.59
CA GLU A 162 6.95 11.50 -17.43
C GLU A 162 6.33 12.79 -17.97
N GLN A 163 6.09 13.77 -17.09
CA GLN A 163 5.58 15.09 -17.48
C GLN A 163 6.52 15.81 -18.44
N GLY A 164 7.83 15.75 -18.19
CA GLY A 164 8.83 16.38 -19.06
C GLY A 164 8.90 15.73 -20.45
N ILE A 165 8.78 14.41 -20.55
CA ILE A 165 8.72 13.70 -21.83
C ILE A 165 7.44 14.07 -22.58
N GLU A 166 6.29 14.06 -21.91
CA GLU A 166 5.01 14.41 -22.52
C GLU A 166 5.01 15.85 -23.07
N GLN A 167 5.43 16.82 -22.25
CA GLN A 167 5.56 18.22 -22.67
C GLN A 167 6.58 18.38 -23.81
N GLY A 168 7.70 17.67 -23.74
CA GLY A 168 8.73 17.69 -24.78
C GLY A 168 8.22 17.15 -26.13
N ILE A 169 7.47 16.06 -26.11
CA ILE A 169 6.83 15.49 -27.30
C ILE A 169 5.78 16.46 -27.86
N GLU A 170 4.90 17.00 -27.02
CA GLU A 170 3.86 17.94 -27.44
C GLU A 170 4.47 19.21 -28.06
N GLN A 171 5.46 19.80 -27.40
CA GLN A 171 6.14 21.00 -27.89
C GLN A 171 6.93 20.72 -29.17
N GLY A 172 7.57 19.55 -29.27
CA GLY A 172 8.24 19.09 -30.48
C GLY A 172 7.26 18.96 -31.66
N MET A 173 6.13 18.29 -31.44
CA MET A 173 5.07 18.14 -32.45
C MET A 173 4.51 19.49 -32.90
N LYS A 174 4.20 20.40 -31.97
CA LYS A 174 3.73 21.76 -32.31
C LYS A 174 4.77 22.55 -33.09
N THR A 175 6.04 22.46 -32.71
CA THR A 175 7.14 23.16 -33.40
C THR A 175 7.32 22.62 -34.83
N SER A 176 7.33 21.30 -35.00
CA SER A 176 7.41 20.67 -36.32
C SER A 176 6.19 21.00 -37.19
N ALA A 177 4.97 20.96 -36.64
CA ALA A 177 3.76 21.32 -37.36
C ALA A 177 3.82 22.76 -37.88
N ARG A 178 4.28 23.71 -37.04
CA ARG A 178 4.50 25.12 -37.43
C ARG A 178 5.57 25.28 -38.52
N GLN A 179 6.68 24.55 -38.43
CA GLN A 179 7.74 24.59 -39.44
C GLN A 179 7.24 24.05 -40.80
N ILE A 180 6.52 22.92 -40.79
CA ILE A 180 5.90 22.35 -42.00
C ILE A 180 4.89 23.33 -42.58
N ALA A 181 4.03 23.93 -41.76
CA ALA A 181 3.04 24.91 -42.22
C ALA A 181 3.69 26.12 -42.91
N ARG A 182 4.78 26.67 -42.34
CA ARG A 182 5.54 27.76 -42.97
C ARG A 182 6.09 27.36 -44.34
N GLN A 183 6.70 26.18 -44.46
CA GLN A 183 7.26 25.71 -45.72
C GLN A 183 6.18 25.51 -46.79
N LEU A 184 5.03 24.93 -46.43
CA LEU A 184 3.92 24.73 -47.37
C LEU A 184 3.28 26.06 -47.82
N LEU A 185 3.18 27.04 -46.94
CA LEU A 185 2.69 28.38 -47.31
C LEU A 185 3.67 29.08 -48.27
N LEU A 186 4.98 28.96 -48.04
CA LEU A 186 6.01 29.54 -48.92
C LEU A 186 6.01 28.94 -50.33
N THR A 187 5.62 27.67 -50.48
CA THR A 187 5.47 27.03 -51.80
C THR A 187 4.15 27.36 -52.50
N GLY A 188 3.32 28.23 -51.91
CA GLY A 188 2.07 28.72 -52.50
C GLY A 188 0.85 27.82 -52.24
N MET A 189 0.93 26.86 -51.30
CA MET A 189 -0.21 26.03 -50.93
C MET A 189 -1.28 26.86 -50.21
N ALA A 190 -2.56 26.61 -50.52
CA ALA A 190 -3.68 27.32 -49.91
C ALA A 190 -3.77 27.05 -48.39
N ARG A 191 -4.07 28.10 -47.62
CA ARG A 191 -4.15 28.06 -46.14
C ARG A 191 -5.01 26.91 -45.60
N GLU A 192 -6.16 26.67 -46.22
CA GLU A 192 -7.11 25.62 -45.84
C GLU A 192 -6.51 24.21 -46.00
N GLN A 193 -5.71 23.98 -47.06
CA GLN A 193 -5.01 22.71 -47.26
C GLN A 193 -3.85 22.54 -46.27
N VAL A 194 -3.12 23.61 -45.95
CA VAL A 194 -2.05 23.59 -44.94
C VAL A 194 -2.62 23.26 -43.55
N GLN A 195 -3.78 23.82 -43.19
CA GLN A 195 -4.49 23.49 -41.95
C GLN A 195 -4.89 22.02 -41.87
N GLN A 196 -5.43 21.46 -42.94
CA GLN A 196 -5.80 20.03 -42.96
C GLN A 196 -4.59 19.11 -42.78
N ILE A 197 -3.43 19.45 -43.37
CA ILE A 197 -2.21 18.63 -43.30
C ILE A 197 -1.53 18.73 -41.93
N THR A 198 -1.40 19.95 -41.39
CA THR A 198 -0.64 20.20 -40.15
C THR A 198 -1.49 20.15 -38.89
N ARG A 199 -2.82 20.12 -39.04
CA ARG A 199 -3.82 20.12 -37.96
C ARG A 199 -3.69 21.28 -36.98
N LEU A 200 -3.07 22.38 -37.40
CA LEU A 200 -2.97 23.60 -36.62
C LEU A 200 -4.34 24.29 -36.53
N SER A 201 -4.65 24.88 -35.38
CA SER A 201 -5.88 25.65 -35.21
C SER A 201 -5.86 26.97 -36.00
N ASP A 202 -7.03 27.61 -36.16
CA ASP A 202 -7.12 28.95 -36.78
C ASP A 202 -6.27 29.99 -36.04
N GLU A 203 -6.23 29.91 -34.70
CA GLU A 203 -5.41 30.78 -33.86
C GLU A 203 -3.92 30.54 -34.09
N GLU A 204 -3.48 29.29 -34.14
CA GLU A 204 -2.08 28.94 -34.39
C GLU A 204 -1.63 29.36 -35.79
N MET A 205 -2.53 29.27 -36.79
CA MET A 205 -2.28 29.74 -38.15
C MET A 205 -2.26 31.27 -38.25
N ALA A 206 -3.07 31.97 -37.47
CA ALA A 206 -3.03 33.44 -37.40
C ALA A 206 -1.71 33.94 -36.77
N GLN A 207 -1.24 33.28 -35.70
CA GLN A 207 0.04 33.58 -35.06
C GLN A 207 1.24 33.34 -36.01
N LEU A 208 1.18 32.30 -36.85
CA LEU A 208 2.21 32.05 -37.86
C LEU A 208 2.32 33.17 -38.89
N ALA A 209 1.18 33.72 -39.34
CA ALA A 209 1.14 34.82 -40.31
C ALA A 209 1.67 36.14 -39.74
N LEU A 210 1.40 36.42 -38.46
CA LEU A 210 1.97 37.59 -37.75
C LEU A 210 3.49 37.50 -37.65
N SER A 211 4.03 36.32 -37.30
CA SER A 211 5.48 36.10 -37.16
C SER A 211 6.27 36.13 -38.48
N ALA A 212 5.59 36.06 -39.63
CA ALA A 212 6.22 36.13 -40.95
C ALA A 212 6.36 37.57 -41.49
N ASN A 213 5.64 38.54 -40.90
CA ASN A 213 5.66 39.94 -41.30
C ASN A 213 6.62 40.81 -40.46
N GLU A 214 7.35 40.22 -39.50
CA GLU A 214 8.29 40.93 -38.60
C GLU A 214 9.78 40.66 -38.92
N ASN A 215 10.10 39.94 -39.99
CA ASN A 215 11.46 39.80 -40.55
C ASN A 215 11.51 40.36 -41.97
#